data_AF-A0A925P8Z2-F1
#
_entry.id   AF-A0A925P8Z2-F1
#
_cell.length_a   1.000
_cell.length_b   1.000
_cell.length_c   1.000
_cell.angle_alpha   90.00
_cell.angle_beta   90.00
_cell.angle_gamma   90.00
#
_symmetry.space_group_name_H-M   'P 1'
#
loop_
_entity.id
_entity.type
_entity.pdbx_description
1 polymer ?
#
loop_
_entity_poly.entity_id
_entity_poly.type
_entity_poly.pdbx_seq_one_letter_code
_entity_poly.pdbx_strand_id
1 'polypeptide(L)'
;MPLLFHLLWGRLVTAVVTIFVTLGGFWASALAAPAVSNVSAAQRVTASTAPAGFVLIPAGAFQMGDNFADSFGFGEDWPVHTVTLSAFYVATTETTKAKWDEVRAWGLANGYTDLYAGEGKAANHPVQEISWADVIKWSNAASERDGLVPVYRTGVGAVHRTGTIIPVINYANNG
;
A
#
# COMPACT_ATOMS: atom_id res chain seq x y z
N MET A 1 -19.06 -17.44 54.73
CA MET A 1 -19.29 -16.22 55.55
C MET A 1 -18.20 -15.21 55.21
N PRO A 2 -18.45 -13.90 55.12
CA PRO A 2 -19.60 -13.12 54.61
C PRO A 2 -19.16 -12.24 53.40
N LEU A 3 -20.01 -11.94 52.42
CA LEU A 3 -20.84 -10.73 52.36
C LEU A 3 -20.12 -9.44 52.76
N LEU A 4 -19.34 -8.84 51.85
CA LEU A 4 -19.01 -7.40 51.91
C LEU A 4 -18.71 -6.78 50.52
N PHE A 5 -19.20 -7.41 49.44
CA PHE A 5 -19.33 -6.76 48.12
C PHE A 5 -20.71 -6.11 48.10
N HIS A 6 -20.82 -4.79 48.29
CA HIS A 6 -21.89 -3.89 47.77
C HIS A 6 -21.98 -2.46 48.37
N LEU A 7 -21.06 -1.97 49.21
CA LEU A 7 -21.29 -0.71 49.96
C LEU A 7 -20.13 0.31 49.99
N LEU A 8 -19.30 0.41 48.94
CA LEU A 8 -18.23 1.42 48.89
C LEU A 8 -18.11 2.21 47.56
N TRP A 9 -19.01 2.00 46.61
CA TRP A 9 -18.97 2.66 45.28
C TRP A 9 -20.17 3.60 45.01
N GLY A 10 -20.85 4.10 46.04
CA GLY A 10 -22.16 4.78 45.86
C GLY A 10 -22.37 6.14 46.52
N ARG A 11 -21.39 6.79 47.18
CA ARG A 11 -21.66 8.00 47.98
C ARG A 11 -20.57 9.08 47.99
N LEU A 12 -19.98 9.41 46.85
CA LEU A 12 -19.20 10.66 46.70
C LEU A 12 -19.45 11.39 45.36
N VAL A 13 -20.65 11.25 44.79
CA VAL A 13 -21.07 11.96 43.55
C VAL A 13 -21.83 13.28 43.87
N THR A 14 -21.83 13.78 45.11
CA THR A 14 -22.80 14.85 45.48
C THR A 14 -22.23 15.93 46.42
N ALA A 15 -21.00 16.39 46.22
CA ALA A 15 -20.42 17.43 47.10
C ALA A 15 -19.44 18.45 46.45
N VAL A 16 -19.54 18.73 45.14
CA VAL A 16 -18.79 19.86 44.53
C VAL A 16 -19.67 20.71 43.59
N VAL A 17 -20.99 20.59 43.71
CA VAL A 17 -21.91 21.54 43.08
C VAL A 17 -22.30 22.57 44.13
N THR A 18 -22.18 23.84 43.76
CA THR A 18 -22.47 25.07 44.52
C THR A 18 -21.26 25.64 45.24
N ILE A 19 -20.57 26.58 44.60
CA ILE A 19 -20.11 27.85 45.18
C ILE A 19 -19.53 28.72 44.03
N PHE A 20 -19.96 29.98 43.98
CA PHE A 20 -19.55 31.13 43.14
C PHE A 20 -20.34 31.47 41.86
N VAL A 21 -21.46 32.19 42.05
CA VAL A 21 -21.92 33.26 41.14
C VAL A 21 -22.04 34.53 41.98
N THR A 22 -21.19 35.54 41.74
CA THR A 22 -21.51 36.97 41.91
C THR A 22 -20.47 37.85 41.22
N LEU A 23 -20.96 38.67 40.26
CA LEU A 23 -20.35 39.88 39.70
C LEU A 23 -19.23 39.73 38.64
N GLY A 24 -19.69 39.66 37.38
CA GLY A 24 -19.14 40.48 36.29
C GLY A 24 -17.79 40.09 35.70
N GLY A 25 -17.80 39.25 34.67
CA GLY A 25 -16.67 39.11 33.75
C GLY A 25 -16.60 37.76 33.07
N PHE A 26 -16.68 37.79 31.75
CA PHE A 26 -16.10 36.84 30.78
C PHE A 26 -14.84 36.16 31.36
N TRP A 27 -14.58 34.87 31.15
CA TRP A 27 -14.29 34.26 29.85
C TRP A 27 -14.89 32.85 29.75
N ALA A 28 -15.56 32.58 28.63
CA ALA A 28 -15.94 31.24 28.24
C ALA A 28 -14.67 30.43 27.93
N SER A 29 -14.26 29.55 28.85
CA SER A 29 -13.36 28.45 28.50
C SER A 29 -14.16 27.43 27.71
N ALA A 30 -14.36 27.69 26.42
CA ALA A 30 -14.64 26.62 25.48
C ALA A 30 -13.44 25.66 25.58
N LEU A 31 -13.63 24.49 26.18
CA LEU A 31 -12.82 23.34 25.80
C LEU A 31 -13.14 23.09 24.33
N ALA A 32 -12.42 23.79 23.45
CA ALA A 32 -12.25 23.33 22.09
C ALA A 32 -11.56 21.97 22.24
N ALA A 33 -12.30 20.90 21.94
CA ALA A 33 -11.68 19.63 21.63
C ALA A 33 -10.55 19.91 20.65
N PRO A 34 -9.36 19.27 20.77
CA PRO A 34 -8.37 19.39 19.72
C PRO A 34 -9.10 18.98 18.44
N ALA A 35 -9.21 19.91 17.49
CA ALA A 35 -9.60 19.55 16.15
C ALA A 35 -8.60 18.46 15.77
N VAL A 36 -9.08 17.22 15.70
CA VAL A 36 -8.39 16.19 14.95
C VAL A 36 -8.39 16.77 13.56
N SER A 37 -7.29 17.42 13.18
CA SER A 37 -7.00 17.68 11.80
C SER A 37 -7.06 16.28 11.20
N ASN A 38 -8.16 16.01 10.49
CA ASN A 38 -8.16 14.98 9.48
C ASN A 38 -7.02 15.41 8.57
N VAL A 39 -5.84 14.87 8.84
CA VAL A 39 -4.77 14.85 7.88
C VAL A 39 -5.36 13.92 6.83
N SER A 40 -6.15 14.49 5.93
CA SER A 40 -6.26 13.97 4.59
C SER A 40 -4.83 14.03 4.09
N ALA A 41 -4.10 12.94 4.36
CA ALA A 41 -2.91 12.59 3.66
C ALA A 41 -3.35 12.25 2.22
N ALA A 42 -3.89 13.25 1.51
CA ALA A 42 -3.38 13.56 0.20
C ALA A 42 -1.92 13.95 0.45
N GLN A 43 -1.09 12.93 0.66
CA GLN A 43 0.32 13.04 0.41
C GLN A 43 0.38 13.41 -1.06
N ARG A 44 0.39 14.73 -1.32
CA ARG A 44 0.88 15.24 -2.59
C ARG A 44 2.21 14.54 -2.72
N VAL A 45 2.29 13.63 -3.68
CA VAL A 45 3.54 13.29 -4.31
C VAL A 45 4.01 14.64 -4.88
N THR A 46 4.66 15.45 -4.04
CA THR A 46 5.54 16.51 -4.50
C THR A 46 6.40 15.81 -5.52
N ALA A 47 6.46 16.35 -6.75
CA ALA A 47 7.15 15.77 -7.88
C ALA A 47 8.61 15.45 -7.49
N SER A 48 8.80 14.30 -6.86
CA SER A 48 10.07 13.60 -6.77
C SER A 48 10.34 13.30 -8.23
N THR A 49 11.47 13.78 -8.74
CA THR A 49 12.00 13.33 -10.02
C THR A 49 11.70 11.84 -10.14
N ALA A 50 10.84 11.48 -11.10
CA ALA A 50 10.38 10.12 -11.23
C ALA A 50 11.61 9.20 -11.29
N PRO A 51 11.58 8.03 -10.63
CA PRO A 51 12.67 7.07 -10.74
C PRO A 51 13.04 6.88 -12.23
N ALA A 52 14.32 6.77 -12.54
CA ALA A 52 14.76 6.70 -13.94
C ALA A 52 14.02 5.58 -14.69
N GLY A 53 13.39 5.92 -15.81
CA GLY A 53 12.59 4.98 -16.61
C GLY A 53 11.13 4.81 -16.18
N PHE A 54 10.67 5.51 -15.13
CA PHE A 54 9.28 5.53 -14.67
C PHE A 54 8.59 6.85 -15.00
N VAL A 55 7.27 6.78 -15.18
CA VAL A 55 6.39 7.93 -15.40
C VAL A 55 5.35 7.99 -14.28
N LEU A 56 5.03 9.21 -13.82
CA LEU A 56 3.98 9.45 -12.85
C LEU A 56 2.61 9.40 -13.54
N ILE A 57 1.74 8.50 -13.09
CA ILE A 57 0.33 8.51 -13.41
C ILE A 57 -0.41 9.26 -12.29
N PRO A 58 -1.08 10.39 -12.59
CA PRO A 58 -1.77 11.17 -11.57
C PRO A 58 -2.97 10.39 -11.00
N ALA A 59 -3.33 10.71 -9.74
CA ALA A 59 -4.54 10.19 -9.13
C ALA A 59 -5.77 10.63 -9.92
N GLY A 60 -6.75 9.74 -10.08
CA GLY A 60 -7.94 10.05 -10.85
C GLY A 60 -8.86 8.86 -11.03
N ALA A 61 -9.99 9.13 -11.67
CA ALA A 61 -10.96 8.12 -12.07
C ALA A 61 -10.87 7.89 -13.58
N PHE A 62 -11.00 6.63 -14.01
CA PHE A 62 -11.09 6.26 -15.41
C PHE A 62 -12.11 5.15 -15.63
N GLN A 63 -12.58 5.00 -16.86
CA GLN A 63 -13.48 3.93 -17.25
C GLN A 63 -12.66 2.71 -17.67
N MET A 64 -12.83 1.59 -16.97
CA MET A 64 -12.21 0.30 -17.30
C MET A 64 -13.26 -0.64 -17.89
N GLY A 65 -12.87 -1.38 -18.92
CA GLY A 65 -13.69 -2.37 -19.61
C GLY A 65 -13.81 -2.10 -21.10
N ASP A 66 -14.45 -3.03 -21.80
CA ASP A 66 -14.70 -2.95 -23.22
C ASP A 66 -15.95 -2.10 -23.52
N ASN A 67 -15.77 -1.08 -24.36
CA ASN A 67 -16.84 -0.22 -24.89
C ASN A 67 -16.87 -0.22 -26.43
N PHE A 68 -16.18 -1.18 -27.07
CA PHE A 68 -16.23 -1.35 -28.50
C PHE A 68 -17.56 -2.01 -28.86
N ALA A 69 -18.29 -1.40 -29.79
CA ALA A 69 -19.53 -1.98 -30.34
C ALA A 69 -19.19 -3.04 -31.40
N ASP A 70 -18.25 -3.93 -31.10
CA ASP A 70 -17.88 -5.04 -31.97
C ASP A 70 -18.55 -6.35 -31.52
N SER A 71 -18.68 -7.29 -32.44
CA SER A 71 -19.43 -8.54 -32.21
C SER A 71 -18.65 -9.58 -31.40
N PHE A 72 -17.52 -9.21 -30.79
CA PHE A 72 -16.71 -10.09 -29.94
C PHE A 72 -16.93 -9.83 -28.43
N GLY A 73 -17.71 -8.80 -28.07
CA GLY A 73 -17.97 -8.34 -26.70
C GLY A 73 -18.87 -9.23 -25.83
N PHE A 74 -18.57 -10.52 -25.71
CA PHE A 74 -19.22 -11.44 -24.76
C PHE A 74 -18.21 -12.08 -23.78
N GLY A 75 -17.41 -11.25 -23.11
CA GLY A 75 -16.34 -11.68 -22.18
C GLY A 75 -16.37 -11.01 -20.80
N GLU A 76 -15.35 -11.31 -19.99
CA GLU A 76 -15.16 -10.79 -18.60
C GLU A 76 -14.79 -9.29 -18.56
N ASP A 77 -14.52 -8.68 -19.72
CA ASP A 77 -14.12 -7.28 -19.87
C ASP A 77 -15.32 -6.30 -19.86
N TRP A 78 -16.54 -6.80 -19.67
CA TRP A 78 -17.79 -6.02 -19.59
C TRP A 78 -18.47 -6.18 -18.21
N PRO A 79 -19.19 -5.17 -17.68
CA PRO A 79 -19.42 -3.84 -18.21
C PRO A 79 -18.31 -2.84 -17.90
N VAL A 80 -18.31 -1.75 -18.67
CA VAL A 80 -17.51 -0.57 -18.36
C VAL A 80 -17.90 -0.03 -16.99
N HIS A 81 -16.92 0.14 -16.11
CA HIS A 81 -17.11 0.68 -14.77
C HIS A 81 -16.02 1.70 -14.41
N THR A 82 -16.34 2.57 -13.46
CA THR A 82 -15.41 3.61 -13.00
C THR A 82 -14.45 3.03 -11.96
N VAL A 83 -13.14 3.17 -12.21
CA VAL A 83 -12.07 2.81 -11.26
C VAL A 83 -11.35 4.09 -10.84
N THR A 84 -11.22 4.29 -9.53
CA THR A 84 -10.47 5.41 -8.95
C THR A 84 -9.15 4.90 -8.38
N LEU A 85 -8.04 5.46 -8.87
CA LEU A 85 -6.69 5.12 -8.43
C LEU A 85 -6.02 6.33 -7.78
N SER A 86 -5.22 6.06 -6.74
CA SER A 86 -4.23 7.00 -6.24
C SER A 86 -3.11 7.21 -7.26
N ALA A 87 -2.32 8.27 -7.12
CA ALA A 87 -1.18 8.50 -8.00
C ALA A 87 -0.12 7.40 -7.79
N PHE A 88 0.47 6.90 -8.88
CA PHE A 88 1.50 5.87 -8.84
C PHE A 88 2.50 6.04 -9.98
N TYR A 89 3.67 5.41 -9.86
CA TYR A 89 4.67 5.35 -10.92
C TYR A 89 4.55 4.04 -11.68
N VAL A 90 4.69 4.08 -13.00
CA VAL A 90 4.77 2.89 -13.85
C VAL A 90 5.99 2.97 -14.76
N ALA A 91 6.64 1.84 -15.01
CA ALA A 91 7.76 1.80 -15.95
C ALA A 91 7.27 2.17 -17.35
N THR A 92 8.07 2.94 -18.08
CA THR A 92 7.75 3.39 -19.45
C THR A 92 7.87 2.28 -20.49
N THR A 93 8.63 1.23 -20.19
CA THR A 93 8.78 0.03 -21.01
C THR A 93 8.60 -1.21 -20.15
N GLU A 94 8.36 -2.35 -20.80
CA GLU A 94 8.50 -3.65 -20.17
C GLU A 94 9.91 -3.84 -19.59
N THR A 95 10.01 -4.69 -18.56
CA THR A 95 11.30 -5.01 -17.94
C THR A 95 12.22 -5.67 -18.97
N THR A 96 13.36 -5.04 -19.22
CA THR A 96 14.35 -5.57 -20.17
C THR A 96 15.08 -6.78 -19.58
N LYS A 97 15.57 -7.66 -20.46
CA LYS A 97 16.37 -8.83 -20.05
C LYS A 97 17.61 -8.43 -19.23
N ALA A 98 18.28 -7.34 -19.63
CA ALA A 98 19.41 -6.80 -18.89
C ALA A 98 19.04 -6.41 -17.46
N LYS A 99 17.93 -5.67 -17.29
CA LYS A 99 17.47 -5.28 -15.96
C LYS A 99 17.07 -6.51 -15.16
N TRP A 100 16.38 -7.46 -15.78
CA TRP A 100 16.00 -8.71 -15.13
C TRP A 100 17.22 -9.43 -14.53
N ASP A 101 18.27 -9.62 -15.33
CA ASP A 101 19.49 -10.31 -14.94
C ASP A 101 20.28 -9.59 -13.83
N GLU A 102 20.33 -8.27 -13.87
CA GLU A 102 20.95 -7.43 -12.83
C GLU A 102 20.29 -7.68 -11.47
N VAL A 103 18.97 -7.57 -11.39
CA VAL A 103 18.21 -7.78 -10.15
C VAL A 103 18.32 -9.23 -9.71
N ARG A 104 18.23 -10.18 -10.65
CA ARG A 104 18.30 -11.60 -10.37
C ARG A 104 19.66 -11.98 -9.78
N ALA A 105 20.76 -11.46 -10.31
CA ALA A 105 22.09 -11.70 -9.77
C ALA A 105 22.20 -11.23 -8.32
N TRP A 106 21.65 -10.05 -8.01
CA TRP A 106 21.54 -9.57 -6.64
C TRP A 106 20.63 -10.47 -5.78
N GLY A 107 19.45 -10.84 -6.28
CA GLY A 107 18.48 -11.67 -5.57
C GLY A 107 19.04 -13.05 -5.20
N LEU A 108 19.73 -13.71 -6.13
CA LEU A 108 20.38 -15.01 -5.89
C LEU A 108 21.40 -14.95 -4.75
N ALA A 109 22.10 -13.82 -4.60
CA ALA A 109 23.03 -13.58 -3.51
C ALA A 109 22.34 -13.21 -2.17
N ASN A 110 21.04 -12.84 -2.21
CA ASN A 110 20.28 -12.34 -1.07
C ASN A 110 19.06 -13.22 -0.71
N GLY A 111 19.13 -14.52 -1.04
CA GLY A 111 18.15 -15.51 -0.58
C GLY A 111 16.97 -15.79 -1.51
N TYR A 112 16.94 -15.20 -2.71
CA TYR A 112 16.00 -15.53 -3.78
C TYR A 112 16.57 -16.64 -4.67
N THR A 113 16.77 -17.82 -4.08
CA THR A 113 17.61 -18.89 -4.65
C THR A 113 17.01 -19.59 -5.87
N ASP A 114 15.72 -19.44 -6.12
CA ASP A 114 14.97 -20.10 -7.18
C ASP A 114 14.42 -19.11 -8.24
N LEU A 115 15.01 -17.93 -8.36
CA LEU A 115 14.64 -16.98 -9.41
C LEU A 115 15.03 -17.51 -10.79
N TYR A 116 14.04 -17.71 -11.65
CA TYR A 116 14.27 -18.14 -13.02
C TYR A 116 15.01 -17.07 -13.84
N ALA A 117 15.85 -17.52 -14.77
CA ALA A 117 16.66 -16.61 -15.59
C ALA A 117 15.82 -15.83 -16.61
N GLY A 118 14.69 -16.41 -17.04
CA GLY A 118 13.90 -15.91 -18.15
C GLY A 118 14.67 -15.95 -19.47
N GLU A 119 13.95 -15.72 -20.55
CA GLU A 119 14.51 -15.63 -21.90
C GLU A 119 14.39 -14.21 -22.44
N GLY A 120 15.24 -13.87 -23.40
CA GLY A 120 15.18 -12.58 -24.07
C GLY A 120 16.02 -12.61 -25.34
N LYS A 121 15.46 -12.09 -26.44
CA LYS A 121 16.16 -12.11 -27.74
C LYS A 121 17.44 -11.25 -27.73
N ALA A 122 17.47 -10.19 -26.93
CA ALA A 122 18.62 -9.33 -26.70
C ALA A 122 18.50 -8.66 -25.32
N ALA A 123 19.61 -8.10 -24.83
CA ALA A 123 19.69 -7.48 -23.50
C ALA A 123 18.68 -6.33 -23.30
N ASN A 124 18.39 -5.56 -24.36
CA ASN A 124 17.44 -4.44 -24.35
C ASN A 124 16.01 -4.84 -24.76
N HIS A 125 15.74 -6.12 -24.98
CA HIS A 125 14.40 -6.62 -25.26
C HIS A 125 13.70 -7.02 -23.96
N PRO A 126 12.36 -7.11 -23.98
CA PRO A 126 11.60 -7.61 -22.83
C PRO A 126 12.06 -9.01 -22.42
N VAL A 127 12.09 -9.25 -21.10
CA VAL A 127 12.20 -10.62 -20.59
C VAL A 127 10.89 -11.35 -20.82
N GLN A 128 10.97 -12.62 -21.21
CA GLN A 128 9.85 -13.51 -21.47
C GLN A 128 10.10 -14.90 -20.86
N GLU A 129 9.14 -15.81 -21.02
CA GLU A 129 9.20 -17.19 -20.48
C GLU A 129 9.41 -17.22 -18.96
N ILE A 130 8.87 -16.21 -18.25
CA ILE A 130 8.92 -16.12 -16.79
C ILE A 130 7.53 -16.36 -16.22
N SER A 131 7.47 -17.06 -15.08
CA SER A 131 6.21 -17.28 -14.40
C SER A 131 5.80 -16.05 -13.58
N TRP A 132 4.52 -15.95 -13.26
CA TRP A 132 4.02 -14.94 -12.33
C TRP A 132 4.69 -15.01 -10.95
N ALA A 133 5.01 -16.21 -10.46
CA ALA A 133 5.74 -16.40 -9.22
C ALA A 133 7.16 -15.80 -9.30
N ASP A 134 7.84 -15.93 -10.45
CA ASP A 134 9.15 -15.31 -10.66
C ASP A 134 9.05 -13.79 -10.65
N VAL A 135 8.02 -13.22 -11.28
CA VAL A 135 7.78 -11.76 -11.29
C VAL A 135 7.64 -11.22 -9.87
N ILE A 136 6.86 -11.88 -9.01
CA ILE A 136 6.68 -11.46 -7.61
C ILE A 136 8.00 -11.46 -6.84
N LYS A 137 8.73 -12.58 -6.92
CA LYS A 137 10.02 -12.73 -6.23
C LYS A 137 11.00 -11.68 -6.72
N TRP A 138 11.02 -11.43 -8.03
CA TRP A 138 11.88 -10.43 -8.66
C TRP A 138 11.51 -9.02 -8.21
N SER A 139 10.23 -8.69 -8.11
CA SER A 139 9.76 -7.39 -7.62
C SER A 139 10.22 -7.15 -6.19
N ASN A 140 10.05 -8.14 -5.30
CA ASN A 140 10.56 -8.04 -3.94
C ASN A 140 12.09 -7.89 -3.90
N ALA A 141 12.83 -8.64 -4.72
CA ALA A 141 14.28 -8.51 -4.81
C ALA A 141 14.71 -7.12 -5.31
N ALA A 142 13.97 -6.55 -6.27
CA ALA A 142 14.18 -5.19 -6.74
C ALA A 142 13.91 -4.17 -5.63
N SER A 143 12.81 -4.32 -4.87
CA SER A 143 12.50 -3.47 -3.72
C SER A 143 13.63 -3.52 -2.69
N GLU A 144 14.08 -4.71 -2.26
CA GLU A 144 15.15 -4.83 -1.25
C GLU A 144 16.48 -4.26 -1.76
N ARG A 145 16.83 -4.49 -3.04
CA ARG A 145 18.04 -3.91 -3.65
C ARG A 145 18.00 -2.39 -3.62
N ASP A 146 16.86 -1.80 -3.92
CA ASP A 146 16.67 -0.34 -3.99
C ASP A 146 16.38 0.28 -2.60
N GLY A 147 16.44 -0.52 -1.52
CA GLY A 147 16.25 -0.07 -0.15
C GLY A 147 14.79 0.17 0.25
N LEU A 148 13.84 -0.36 -0.53
CA LEU A 148 12.40 -0.27 -0.29
C LEU A 148 11.90 -1.49 0.51
N VAL A 149 10.70 -1.38 1.08
CA VAL A 149 10.09 -2.47 1.86
C VAL A 149 9.30 -3.39 0.92
N PRO A 150 9.61 -4.70 0.83
CA PRO A 150 8.95 -5.62 -0.11
C PRO A 150 7.45 -5.76 0.12
N VAL A 151 6.65 -5.74 -0.94
CA VAL A 151 5.18 -5.77 -0.88
C VAL A 151 4.64 -7.19 -0.67
N TYR A 152 5.25 -8.20 -1.28
CA TYR A 152 4.70 -9.56 -1.30
C TYR A 152 5.26 -10.41 -0.15
N ARG A 153 4.37 -11.05 0.61
CA ARG A 153 4.73 -11.80 1.83
C ARG A 153 4.20 -13.23 1.84
N THR A 154 4.91 -14.11 2.52
CA THR A 154 4.46 -15.48 2.83
C THR A 154 3.60 -15.43 4.09
N GLY A 155 2.29 -15.66 3.95
CA GLY A 155 1.35 -15.64 5.06
C GLY A 155 1.45 -14.34 5.88
N VAL A 156 1.70 -14.47 7.19
CA VAL A 156 1.58 -13.36 8.15
C VAL A 156 2.89 -12.59 8.44
N GLY A 157 3.99 -12.78 7.68
CA GLY A 157 5.12 -11.87 7.95
C GLY A 157 6.40 -11.98 7.13
N ALA A 158 6.79 -13.16 6.65
CA ALA A 158 8.06 -13.27 5.94
C ALA A 158 7.98 -12.66 4.53
N VAL A 159 9.06 -12.02 4.07
CA VAL A 159 9.19 -11.62 2.66
C VAL A 159 9.10 -12.86 1.78
N HIS A 160 8.30 -12.80 0.72
CA HIS A 160 8.19 -13.90 -0.22
C HIS A 160 9.42 -13.91 -1.15
N ARG A 161 10.37 -14.81 -0.86
CA ARG A 161 11.65 -14.92 -1.59
C ARG A 161 11.77 -16.18 -2.46
N THR A 162 11.05 -17.25 -2.13
CA THR A 162 11.15 -18.56 -2.79
C THR A 162 9.80 -19.27 -2.88
N GLY A 163 9.72 -20.25 -3.78
CA GLY A 163 8.54 -21.08 -4.01
C GLY A 163 7.53 -20.45 -4.96
N THR A 164 6.35 -21.06 -5.01
CA THR A 164 5.27 -20.72 -5.96
C THR A 164 3.92 -20.49 -5.28
N ILE A 165 3.93 -20.24 -3.96
CA ILE A 165 2.70 -19.96 -3.21
C ILE A 165 2.10 -18.62 -3.63
N ILE A 166 0.79 -18.47 -3.49
CA ILE A 166 0.12 -17.17 -3.66
C ILE A 166 0.56 -16.27 -2.48
N PRO A 167 1.23 -15.14 -2.75
CA PRO A 167 1.66 -14.24 -1.68
C PRO A 167 0.48 -13.44 -1.12
N VAL A 168 0.64 -12.99 0.12
CA VAL A 168 -0.20 -11.95 0.72
C VAL A 168 0.40 -10.58 0.39
N ILE A 169 -0.43 -9.67 -0.10
CA ILE A 169 -0.03 -8.31 -0.44
C ILE A 169 -0.10 -7.44 0.82
N ASN A 170 0.98 -6.74 1.15
CA ASN A 170 0.97 -5.72 2.17
C ASN A 170 0.89 -4.31 1.53
N TYR A 171 -0.32 -3.76 1.49
CA TYR A 171 -0.62 -2.47 0.88
C TYR A 171 0.00 -1.25 1.60
N ALA A 172 0.59 -1.42 2.79
CA ALA A 172 1.26 -0.34 3.50
C ALA A 172 2.74 -0.18 3.10
N ASN A 173 3.30 -1.15 2.36
CA ASN A 173 4.67 -1.11 1.91
C ASN A 173 4.81 -0.33 0.60
N ASN A 174 6.01 0.22 0.35
CA ASN A 174 6.34 1.09 -0.77
C ASN A 174 7.31 0.42 -1.77
N GLY A 175 7.28 -0.91 -1.86
CA GLY A 175 8.19 -1.70 -2.67
C GLY A 175 8.07 -1.48 -4.16
#